data_AF-A0A439KKY5-F1
#
_entry.id   AF-A0A439KKY5-F1
#
_cell.length_a   1.000
_cell.length_b   1.000
_cell.length_c   1.000
_cell.angle_alpha   90.00
_cell.angle_beta   90.00
_cell.angle_gamma   90.00
#
_symmetry.space_group_name_H-M   'P 1'
#
loop_
_entity.id
_entity.type
_entity.pdbx_description
1 polymer ?
#
loop_
_entity_poly.entity_id
_entity_poly.type
_entity_poly.pdbx_seq_one_letter_code
_entity_poly.pdbx_strand_id
1 'polypeptide(L)'
;GHIGKLHLSATRGMIEKRPDDGFAEFYWSPEPFPEWSGNHDYHAWMWSKGVNPEAYFKPYLDQHYGPGPAAEYRQARWAGDRAERFIKMHSDRSWYLGVNIDAPHPPLNPPPDYLRRFNPNDMPDPAFKPIDLEHQKKFERVDQQAKFAVDPWHAATDAGEAHNDELAGPTHEAPPTKFNIWEMRAAYHAEVAQVDDLVGRILDALAETGQLDRTIIVFMSDHGDMMGDHGLLYKGCRFYEGVVHVPLVISVPGSPAQGSV
;
A
#
# COMPACT_ATOMS: atom_id res chain seq x y z
N GLY A 1 -10.67 -17.76 -3.17
CA GLY A 1 -9.36 -17.46 -3.74
C GLY A 1 -8.67 -16.40 -2.90
N HIS A 2 -7.37 -16.23 -3.12
CA HIS A 2 -6.58 -15.14 -2.55
C HIS A 2 -5.73 -14.52 -3.66
N ILE A 3 -5.67 -13.19 -3.71
CA ILE A 3 -4.86 -12.44 -4.65
C ILE A 3 -3.99 -11.47 -3.87
N GLY A 4 -2.67 -11.54 -4.10
CA GLY A 4 -1.69 -10.62 -3.54
C GLY A 4 -1.05 -11.10 -2.23
N LYS A 5 -0.80 -10.17 -1.32
CA LYS A 5 0.01 -10.39 -0.12
C LYS A 5 -0.74 -11.19 0.93
N LEU A 6 -0.08 -12.18 1.52
CA LEU A 6 -0.54 -12.92 2.70
C LEU A 6 0.68 -13.28 3.53
N HIS A 7 0.68 -12.86 4.79
CA HIS A 7 1.67 -13.26 5.80
C HIS A 7 0.94 -13.96 6.93
N LEU A 8 1.27 -15.23 7.17
CA LEU A 8 0.82 -15.99 8.33
C LEU A 8 1.90 -16.03 9.43
N SER A 9 3.14 -15.63 9.10
CA SER A 9 4.28 -15.51 10.00
C SER A 9 5.24 -14.41 9.53
N ALA A 10 6.24 -14.08 10.34
CA ALA A 10 7.28 -13.11 9.96
C ALA A 10 8.15 -13.67 8.83
N THR A 11 8.22 -12.97 7.69
CA THR A 11 8.82 -13.49 6.46
C THR A 11 10.18 -12.89 6.09
N ARG A 12 10.83 -12.14 6.98
CA ARG A 12 12.06 -11.39 6.62
C ARG A 12 13.13 -12.32 6.01
N GLY A 13 13.34 -12.22 4.70
CA GLY A 13 14.29 -13.02 3.92
C GLY A 13 13.87 -14.44 3.56
N MET A 14 12.62 -14.83 3.78
CA MET A 14 12.12 -16.20 3.52
C MET A 14 10.73 -16.19 2.87
N ILE A 15 10.57 -16.92 1.77
CA ILE A 15 9.22 -17.21 1.26
C ILE A 15 8.52 -18.10 2.28
N GLU A 16 7.38 -17.63 2.79
CA GLU A 16 6.57 -18.39 3.72
C GLU A 16 6.12 -19.70 3.09
N LYS A 17 6.34 -20.82 3.80
CA LYS A 17 5.79 -22.10 3.37
C LYS A 17 4.28 -22.08 3.61
N ARG A 18 3.53 -21.92 2.53
CA ARG A 18 2.06 -21.95 2.56
C ARG A 18 1.54 -23.22 3.24
N PRO A 19 0.73 -23.12 4.32
CA PRO A 19 0.03 -24.25 4.90
C PRO A 19 -1.19 -24.64 4.05
N ASP A 20 -1.92 -25.67 4.47
CA ASP A 20 -3.27 -25.89 3.95
C ASP A 20 -4.21 -24.85 4.58
N ASP A 21 -4.33 -23.71 3.90
CA ASP A 21 -5.10 -22.54 4.32
C ASP A 21 -6.54 -22.53 3.76
N GLY A 22 -6.94 -23.57 3.04
CA GLY A 22 -8.28 -23.71 2.45
C GLY A 22 -8.52 -22.88 1.18
N PHE A 23 -7.58 -22.06 0.70
CA PHE A 23 -7.74 -21.37 -0.58
C PHE A 23 -7.54 -22.32 -1.77
N ALA A 24 -8.62 -22.58 -2.52
CA ALA A 24 -8.55 -23.37 -3.75
C ALA A 24 -7.73 -22.70 -4.87
N GLU A 25 -7.74 -21.36 -4.91
CA GLU A 25 -6.95 -20.54 -5.84
C GLU A 25 -6.14 -19.52 -5.04
N PHE A 26 -4.85 -19.43 -5.33
CA PHE A 26 -3.91 -18.57 -4.62
C PHE A 26 -2.96 -17.94 -5.64
N TYR A 27 -2.97 -16.61 -5.72
CA TYR A 27 -2.12 -15.84 -6.61
C TYR A 27 -1.23 -14.93 -5.76
N TRP A 28 0.03 -15.30 -5.59
CA TRP A 28 0.91 -14.65 -4.62
C TRP A 28 1.66 -13.47 -5.24
N SER A 29 1.67 -12.36 -4.52
CA SER A 29 2.47 -11.17 -4.84
C SER A 29 2.70 -10.39 -3.55
N PRO A 30 3.88 -10.48 -2.93
CA PRO A 30 4.16 -9.82 -1.66
C PRO A 30 4.29 -8.29 -1.80
N GLU A 31 4.87 -7.85 -2.91
CA GLU A 31 5.08 -6.45 -3.29
C GLU A 31 5.29 -6.36 -4.81
N PRO A 32 5.45 -5.16 -5.41
CA PRO A 32 5.73 -5.02 -6.83
C PRO A 32 7.20 -5.31 -7.23
N PHE A 33 8.16 -5.12 -6.32
CA PHE A 33 9.59 -5.14 -6.63
C PHE A 33 10.19 -6.55 -6.74
N PRO A 34 11.25 -6.74 -7.55
CA PRO A 34 11.91 -8.03 -7.75
C PRO A 34 12.83 -8.46 -6.60
N GLU A 35 12.56 -8.02 -5.36
CA GLU A 35 13.39 -8.38 -4.19
C GLU A 35 13.21 -9.85 -3.79
N TRP A 36 12.03 -10.41 -4.06
CA TRP A 36 11.70 -11.80 -3.72
C TRP A 36 11.94 -12.71 -4.92
N SER A 37 12.95 -13.57 -4.82
CA SER A 37 13.16 -14.66 -5.78
C SER A 37 12.15 -15.78 -5.56
N GLY A 38 11.45 -16.23 -6.62
CA GLY A 38 10.52 -17.37 -6.55
C GLY A 38 9.18 -17.15 -7.26
N ASN A 39 8.16 -17.93 -6.88
CA ASN A 39 6.81 -17.88 -7.46
C ASN A 39 6.17 -16.51 -7.26
N HIS A 40 6.16 -15.63 -8.25
CA HIS A 40 5.53 -14.32 -8.11
C HIS A 40 4.50 -14.14 -9.22
N ASP A 41 3.22 -14.34 -8.92
CA ASP A 41 2.16 -14.43 -9.94
C ASP A 41 1.92 -13.10 -10.70
N TYR A 42 2.20 -11.98 -10.04
CA TYR A 42 2.22 -10.66 -10.68
C TYR A 42 3.39 -10.52 -11.68
N HIS A 43 4.61 -10.89 -11.31
CA HIS A 43 5.76 -10.89 -12.23
C HIS A 43 5.59 -11.89 -13.37
N ALA A 44 5.04 -13.08 -13.10
CA ALA A 44 4.69 -14.05 -14.14
C ALA A 44 3.64 -13.47 -15.12
N TRP A 45 2.68 -12.69 -14.61
CA TRP A 45 1.74 -11.95 -15.46
C TRP A 45 2.45 -10.88 -16.30
N MET A 46 3.40 -10.11 -15.74
CA MET A 46 4.20 -9.15 -16.53
C MET A 46 4.99 -9.86 -17.65
N TRP A 47 5.63 -10.98 -17.34
CA TRP A 47 6.33 -11.80 -18.32
C TRP A 47 5.39 -12.29 -19.43
N SER A 48 4.17 -12.71 -19.09
CA SER A 48 3.16 -13.11 -20.08
C SER A 48 2.72 -11.97 -21.01
N LYS A 49 2.95 -10.72 -20.62
CA LYS A 49 2.73 -9.50 -21.42
C LYS A 49 3.99 -9.05 -22.18
N GLY A 50 5.08 -9.80 -22.10
CA GLY A 50 6.37 -9.45 -22.71
C GLY A 50 7.16 -8.39 -21.95
N VAL A 51 6.82 -8.12 -20.68
CA VAL A 51 7.51 -7.13 -19.83
C VAL A 51 8.36 -7.84 -18.80
N ASN A 52 9.67 -7.57 -18.81
CA ASN A 52 10.59 -8.04 -17.77
C ASN A 52 10.42 -7.18 -16.50
N PRO A 53 9.92 -7.72 -15.38
CA PRO A 53 9.70 -6.98 -14.14
C PRO A 53 10.99 -6.39 -13.56
N GLU A 54 12.11 -7.10 -13.61
CA GLU A 54 13.40 -6.60 -13.10
C GLU A 54 13.84 -5.35 -13.88
N ALA A 55 13.80 -5.42 -15.21
CA ALA A 55 14.16 -4.30 -16.05
C ALA A 55 13.15 -3.14 -15.93
N TYR A 56 11.87 -3.47 -15.75
CA TYR A 56 10.79 -2.50 -15.63
C TYR A 56 10.85 -1.71 -14.32
N PHE A 57 11.16 -2.37 -13.20
CA PHE A 57 11.21 -1.75 -11.89
C PHE A 57 12.57 -1.15 -11.53
N LYS A 58 13.64 -1.50 -12.25
CA LYS A 58 15.00 -0.97 -12.04
C LYS A 58 15.07 0.56 -11.86
N PRO A 59 14.34 1.40 -12.62
CA PRO A 59 14.41 2.86 -12.44
C PRO A 59 13.83 3.37 -11.12
N TYR A 60 13.10 2.54 -10.37
CA TYR A 60 12.34 2.94 -9.19
C TYR A 60 12.85 2.30 -7.89
N LEU A 61 13.91 1.48 -7.94
CA LEU A 61 14.44 0.77 -6.77
C LEU A 61 14.93 1.71 -5.66
N ASP A 62 15.54 2.84 -6.03
CA ASP A 62 16.06 3.82 -5.07
C ASP A 62 15.08 4.98 -4.81
N GLN A 63 13.84 4.89 -5.31
CA GLN A 63 12.84 5.94 -5.18
C GLN A 63 12.09 5.79 -3.85
N HIS A 64 11.90 6.87 -3.10
CA HIS A 64 10.99 6.89 -1.94
C HIS A 64 9.60 7.40 -2.30
N TYR A 65 9.51 8.39 -3.19
CA TYR A 65 8.25 8.93 -3.69
C TYR A 65 8.43 9.64 -5.05
N GLY A 66 7.34 9.89 -5.77
CA GLY A 66 7.30 10.66 -7.01
C GLY A 66 6.60 9.93 -8.17
N PRO A 67 6.82 10.31 -9.43
CA PRO A 67 6.23 9.60 -10.56
C PRO A 67 6.81 8.19 -10.65
N GLY A 68 5.94 7.18 -10.73
CA GLY A 68 6.35 5.79 -10.84
C GLY A 68 5.90 5.10 -12.13
N PRO A 69 5.80 3.76 -12.11
CA PRO A 69 5.47 2.98 -13.29
C PRO A 69 4.04 3.22 -13.82
N ALA A 70 3.84 2.96 -15.11
CA ALA A 70 2.55 3.15 -15.77
C ALA A 70 1.46 2.26 -15.17
N ALA A 71 0.23 2.79 -15.08
CA ALA A 71 -0.92 2.13 -14.46
C ALA A 71 -1.22 0.74 -15.02
N GLU A 72 -0.99 0.55 -16.32
CA GLU A 72 -1.27 -0.71 -17.03
C GLU A 72 -0.43 -1.89 -16.57
N TYR A 73 0.71 -1.65 -15.92
CA TYR A 73 1.57 -2.69 -15.38
C TYR A 73 1.59 -2.69 -13.86
N ARG A 74 0.77 -1.90 -13.15
CA ARG A 74 0.74 -1.89 -11.68
C ARG A 74 0.13 -3.18 -11.12
N GLN A 75 0.52 -3.51 -9.89
CA GLN A 75 -0.03 -4.66 -9.17
C GLN A 75 -1.56 -4.55 -9.01
N ALA A 76 -2.10 -3.35 -8.78
CA ALA A 76 -3.55 -3.12 -8.72
C ALA A 76 -4.26 -3.53 -10.02
N ARG A 77 -3.66 -3.24 -11.18
CA ARG A 77 -4.22 -3.65 -12.48
C ARG A 77 -4.28 -5.17 -12.61
N TRP A 78 -3.20 -5.85 -12.28
CA TRP A 78 -3.15 -7.31 -12.26
C TRP A 78 -4.16 -7.91 -11.29
N ALA A 79 -4.26 -7.38 -10.07
CA ALA A 79 -5.19 -7.86 -9.06
C ALA A 79 -6.64 -7.72 -9.52
N GLY A 80 -6.99 -6.61 -10.16
CA GLY A 80 -8.31 -6.41 -10.76
C GLY A 80 -8.63 -7.42 -11.85
N ASP A 81 -7.70 -7.65 -12.79
CA ASP A 81 -7.87 -8.65 -13.85
C ASP A 81 -8.05 -10.08 -13.26
N ARG A 82 -7.36 -10.40 -12.16
CA ARG A 82 -7.50 -11.69 -11.45
C ARG A 82 -8.82 -11.81 -10.70
N ALA A 83 -9.24 -10.75 -10.02
CA ALA A 83 -10.49 -10.71 -9.27
C ALA A 83 -11.70 -10.83 -10.21
N GLU A 84 -11.71 -10.07 -11.31
CA GLU A 84 -12.74 -10.15 -12.35
C GLU A 84 -12.86 -11.57 -12.90
N ARG A 85 -11.73 -12.20 -13.26
CA ARG A 85 -11.71 -13.58 -13.74
C ARG A 85 -12.28 -14.56 -12.69
N PHE A 86 -11.85 -14.44 -11.43
CA PHE A 86 -12.34 -15.30 -10.35
C PHE A 86 -13.86 -15.18 -10.20
N ILE A 87 -14.37 -13.94 -10.12
CA ILE A 87 -15.80 -13.65 -9.96
C ILE A 87 -16.62 -14.26 -11.12
N LYS A 88 -16.15 -14.11 -12.37
CA LYS A 88 -16.82 -14.66 -13.55
C LYS A 88 -16.84 -16.20 -13.54
N MET A 89 -15.71 -16.82 -13.20
CA MET A 89 -15.53 -18.28 -13.21
C MET A 89 -16.29 -19.02 -12.10
N HIS A 90 -16.57 -18.35 -10.97
CA HIS A 90 -17.26 -18.97 -9.81
C HIS A 90 -18.67 -18.43 -9.59
N SER A 91 -19.29 -17.84 -10.62
CA SER A 91 -20.60 -17.20 -10.53
C SER A 91 -21.77 -18.16 -10.20
N ASP A 92 -21.54 -19.47 -10.35
CA ASP A 92 -22.48 -20.57 -10.13
C ASP A 92 -22.43 -21.18 -8.71
N ARG A 93 -21.53 -20.72 -7.84
CA ARG A 93 -21.32 -21.26 -6.49
C ARG A 93 -21.00 -20.17 -5.49
N SER A 94 -21.13 -20.48 -4.20
CA SER A 94 -20.63 -19.61 -3.14
C SER A 94 -19.10 -19.62 -3.11
N TRP A 95 -18.50 -18.48 -2.83
CA TRP A 95 -17.05 -18.31 -2.77
C TRP A 95 -16.65 -17.26 -1.72
N TYR A 96 -15.38 -17.32 -1.34
CA TYR A 96 -14.68 -16.29 -0.60
C TYR A 96 -13.49 -15.84 -1.44
N LEU A 97 -13.27 -14.53 -1.56
CA LEU A 97 -12.13 -13.95 -2.29
C LEU A 97 -11.49 -12.87 -1.42
N GLY A 98 -10.21 -13.04 -1.09
CA GLY A 98 -9.36 -11.98 -0.54
C GLY A 98 -8.54 -11.31 -1.65
N VAL A 99 -8.48 -9.98 -1.65
CA VAL A 99 -7.66 -9.18 -2.57
C VAL A 99 -6.82 -8.20 -1.76
N ASN A 100 -5.52 -8.46 -1.67
CA ASN A 100 -4.58 -7.75 -0.81
C ASN A 100 -3.42 -7.21 -1.67
N ILE A 101 -3.55 -5.97 -2.14
CA ILE A 101 -2.48 -5.30 -2.88
C ILE A 101 -1.58 -4.49 -1.95
N ASP A 102 -0.39 -4.16 -2.42
CA ASP A 102 0.63 -3.47 -1.64
C ASP A 102 0.37 -1.96 -1.55
N ALA A 103 -0.14 -1.32 -2.62
CA ALA A 103 -0.48 0.10 -2.57
C ALA A 103 -1.53 0.41 -1.48
N PRO A 104 -1.40 1.53 -0.73
CA PRO A 104 -0.48 2.66 -0.93
C PRO A 104 0.84 2.54 -0.14
N HIS A 105 1.41 1.34 0.00
CA HIS A 105 2.69 1.14 0.67
C HIS A 105 3.86 1.86 -0.05
N PRO A 106 4.87 2.35 0.71
CA PRO A 106 6.10 2.86 0.13
C PRO A 106 6.82 1.85 -0.78
N PRO A 107 7.50 2.31 -1.83
CA PRO A 107 7.71 3.70 -2.18
C PRO A 107 6.46 4.31 -2.82
N LEU A 108 6.20 5.59 -2.53
CA LEU A 108 5.01 6.30 -2.98
C LEU A 108 5.19 6.75 -4.43
N ASN A 109 5.13 5.78 -5.36
CA ASN A 109 5.41 5.98 -6.78
C ASN A 109 4.20 5.69 -7.69
N PRO A 110 3.11 6.45 -7.55
CA PRO A 110 1.90 6.25 -8.35
C PRO A 110 2.19 6.51 -9.84
N PRO A 111 1.36 5.95 -10.74
CA PRO A 111 1.45 6.28 -12.15
C PRO A 111 1.30 7.80 -12.39
N PRO A 112 2.02 8.36 -13.38
CA PRO A 112 2.04 9.81 -13.61
C PRO A 112 0.66 10.42 -13.87
N ASP A 113 -0.25 9.66 -14.48
CA ASP A 113 -1.63 10.05 -14.76
C ASP A 113 -2.55 10.08 -13.53
N TYR A 114 -2.19 9.37 -12.46
CA TYR A 114 -2.82 9.49 -11.14
C TYR A 114 -2.17 10.63 -10.35
N LEU A 115 -0.84 10.70 -10.32
CA LEU A 115 -0.09 11.71 -9.56
C LEU A 115 -0.53 13.13 -9.92
N ARG A 116 -0.68 13.41 -11.23
CA ARG A 116 -1.08 14.73 -11.73
C ARG A 116 -2.49 15.18 -11.32
N ARG A 117 -3.31 14.29 -10.73
CA ARG A 117 -4.65 14.63 -10.20
C ARG A 117 -4.57 15.33 -8.84
N PHE A 118 -3.43 15.24 -8.16
CA PHE A 118 -3.22 15.74 -6.81
C PHE A 118 -2.11 16.79 -6.82
N ASN A 119 -2.48 18.02 -6.48
CA ASN A 119 -1.55 19.13 -6.36
C ASN A 119 -0.98 19.16 -4.93
N PRO A 120 0.35 19.11 -4.74
CA PRO A 120 0.96 19.19 -3.42
C PRO A 120 0.51 20.41 -2.60
N ASN A 121 0.28 21.55 -3.24
CA ASN A 121 -0.14 22.77 -2.55
C ASN A 121 -1.55 22.70 -1.96
N ASP A 122 -2.36 21.73 -2.39
CA ASP A 122 -3.71 21.49 -1.87
C ASP A 122 -3.74 20.39 -0.80
N MET A 123 -2.58 19.77 -0.50
CA MET A 123 -2.49 18.74 0.53
C MET A 123 -2.57 19.35 1.93
N PRO A 124 -3.33 18.75 2.86
CA PRO A 124 -3.43 19.25 4.22
C PRO A 124 -2.08 19.15 4.92
N ASP A 125 -1.83 20.10 5.83
CA ASP A 125 -0.66 20.08 6.69
C ASP A 125 -0.66 18.82 7.58
N PRO A 126 0.52 18.27 7.89
CA PRO A 126 0.63 17.20 8.88
C PRO A 126 0.19 17.70 10.25
N ALA A 127 -0.38 16.81 11.06
CA ALA A 127 -0.66 17.05 12.47
C ALA A 127 0.66 17.06 13.27
N PHE A 128 1.43 18.14 13.13
CA PHE A 128 2.75 18.31 13.73
C PHE A 128 2.86 19.59 14.55
N LYS A 129 3.58 19.51 15.67
CA LYS A 129 4.02 20.65 16.47
C LYS A 129 5.51 20.50 16.78
N PRO A 130 6.28 21.59 16.89
CA PRO A 130 7.72 21.50 17.22
C PRO A 130 8.03 20.71 18.50
N ILE A 131 7.14 20.74 19.49
CA ILE A 131 7.28 19.96 20.74
C ILE A 131 7.24 18.44 20.51
N ASP A 132 6.65 17.97 19.41
CA ASP A 132 6.63 16.55 19.06
C ASP A 132 8.05 16.01 18.91
N LEU A 133 9.00 16.79 18.39
CA LEU A 133 10.40 16.39 18.28
C LEU A 133 11.02 16.06 19.65
N GLU A 134 10.75 16.88 20.66
CA GLU A 134 11.22 16.63 22.03
C GLU A 134 10.51 15.43 22.67
N HIS A 135 9.22 15.26 22.38
CA HIS A 135 8.47 14.10 22.85
C HIS A 135 8.99 12.80 22.25
N GLN A 136 9.29 12.78 20.96
CA GLN A 136 9.77 11.57 20.29
C GLN A 136 11.16 11.13 20.75
N LYS A 137 12.04 12.07 21.12
CA LYS A 137 13.36 11.74 21.71
C LYS A 137 13.26 10.85 22.95
N LYS A 138 12.20 11.00 23.77
CA LYS A 138 11.98 10.17 24.97
C LYS A 138 11.83 8.67 24.67
N PHE A 139 11.59 8.35 23.40
CA PHE A 139 11.30 7.00 22.93
C PHE A 139 12.30 6.53 21.87
N GLU A 140 13.48 7.17 21.76
CA GLU A 140 14.56 6.80 20.84
C GLU A 140 15.03 5.34 20.99
N ARG A 141 14.81 4.76 22.17
CA ARG A 141 15.19 3.38 22.52
C ARG A 141 14.20 2.32 22.01
N VAL A 142 13.08 2.73 21.43
CA VAL A 142 12.07 1.83 20.87
C VAL A 142 12.45 1.48 19.43
N ASP A 143 12.69 0.19 19.18
CA ASP A 143 13.12 -0.33 17.87
C ASP A 143 11.93 -0.56 16.93
N GLN A 144 11.79 0.29 15.91
CA GLN A 144 10.69 0.33 14.92
C GLN A 144 11.15 1.06 13.64
N GLN A 145 10.33 1.02 12.57
CA GLN A 145 10.66 1.50 11.21
C GLN A 145 11.08 2.98 11.12
N ALA A 146 10.47 3.88 11.89
CA ALA A 146 10.96 5.25 12.03
C ALA A 146 11.32 5.54 13.49
N LYS A 147 12.63 5.60 13.80
CA LYS A 147 13.13 5.79 15.16
C LYS A 147 13.15 7.25 15.61
N PHE A 148 13.24 8.17 14.65
CA PHE A 148 13.38 9.60 14.90
C PHE A 148 12.31 10.38 14.17
N ALA A 149 11.82 11.45 14.80
CA ALA A 149 10.97 12.42 14.13
C ALA A 149 11.78 13.56 13.54
N VAL A 150 11.31 14.07 12.41
CA VAL A 150 11.90 15.17 11.64
C VAL A 150 10.84 16.25 11.48
N ASP A 151 11.23 17.52 11.45
CA ASP A 151 10.31 18.60 11.11
C ASP A 151 9.84 18.44 9.65
N PRO A 152 8.57 18.06 9.42
CA PRO A 152 8.09 17.77 8.08
C PRO A 152 8.00 19.02 7.19
N TRP A 153 7.99 20.23 7.77
CA TRP A 153 7.94 21.49 7.02
C TRP A 153 9.31 21.89 6.45
N HIS A 154 10.39 21.42 7.07
CA HIS A 154 11.77 21.77 6.71
C HIS A 154 12.63 20.57 6.28
N ALA A 155 12.07 19.36 6.27
CA ALA A 155 12.75 18.11 5.90
C ALA A 155 13.38 18.14 4.49
N ALA A 156 12.90 18.98 3.57
CA ALA A 156 13.49 19.13 2.24
C ALA A 156 14.83 19.89 2.26
N THR A 157 15.05 20.74 3.27
CA THR A 157 16.18 21.67 3.37
C THR A 157 17.12 21.38 4.52
N ASP A 158 16.69 20.61 5.52
CA ASP A 158 17.52 20.29 6.67
C ASP A 158 18.72 19.42 6.25
N ALA A 159 19.88 20.07 6.22
CA ALA A 159 21.21 19.45 6.25
C ALA A 159 21.62 19.08 7.68
N GLY A 160 20.64 18.85 8.56
CA GLY A 160 20.84 18.56 9.97
C GLY A 160 21.15 17.09 10.19
N GLU A 161 22.31 16.83 10.78
CA GLU A 161 22.91 15.54 11.13
C GLU A 161 22.03 14.69 12.09
N ALA A 162 20.84 14.25 11.66
CA ALA A 162 20.24 13.02 12.19
C ALA A 162 20.70 11.86 11.31
N HIS A 163 22.02 11.73 11.19
CA HIS A 163 22.66 10.60 10.54
C HIS A 163 22.42 9.36 11.38
N ASN A 164 21.78 8.36 10.77
CA ASN A 164 22.21 6.99 10.97
C ASN A 164 22.13 6.29 9.62
N ASP A 165 23.23 6.36 8.87
CA ASP A 165 23.50 5.46 7.75
C ASP A 165 23.44 3.97 8.20
N GLU A 166 23.45 3.69 9.51
CA GLU A 166 23.21 2.37 10.10
C GLU A 166 21.73 1.92 10.13
N LEU A 167 20.77 2.82 9.90
CA LEU A 167 19.32 2.54 9.91
C LEU A 167 18.63 2.82 8.58
N ALA A 168 19.31 3.49 7.65
CA ALA A 168 18.95 3.48 6.25
C ALA A 168 19.25 2.08 5.69
N GLY A 169 18.28 1.18 5.81
CA GLY A 169 18.30 -0.02 4.96
C GLY A 169 18.25 0.41 3.49
N PRO A 170 18.85 -0.36 2.55
CA PRO A 170 18.86 -0.03 1.12
C PRO A 170 17.48 -0.16 0.45
N THR A 171 16.39 -0.14 1.21
CA THR A 171 15.04 -0.54 0.79
C THR A 171 13.99 0.46 1.29
N HIS A 172 12.81 0.39 0.67
CA HIS A 172 11.56 1.09 1.02
C HIS A 172 11.07 0.85 2.48
N GLU A 173 11.77 0.03 3.27
CA GLU A 173 11.50 -0.24 4.68
C GLU A 173 11.88 0.92 5.61
N ALA A 174 12.71 1.87 5.14
CA ALA A 174 13.15 3.04 5.89
C ALA A 174 12.67 4.36 5.22
N PRO A 175 12.26 5.36 6.01
CA PRO A 175 11.84 6.65 5.47
C PRO A 175 13.04 7.43 4.88
N PRO A 176 12.81 8.28 3.87
CA PRO A 176 13.85 9.15 3.33
C PRO A 176 14.36 10.14 4.39
N THR A 177 15.66 10.45 4.34
CA THR A 177 16.26 11.47 5.21
C THR A 177 15.92 12.90 4.80
N LYS A 178 15.58 13.11 3.53
CA LYS A 178 15.11 14.39 2.98
C LYS A 178 13.86 14.17 2.16
N PHE A 179 12.83 14.95 2.42
CA PHE A 179 11.55 14.83 1.73
C PHE A 179 10.76 16.12 1.76
N ASN A 180 9.88 16.29 0.77
CA ASN A 180 8.82 17.27 0.80
C ASN A 180 7.51 16.56 1.20
N ILE A 181 6.96 16.93 2.35
CA ILE A 181 5.82 16.21 2.91
C ILE A 181 4.55 16.34 2.06
N TRP A 182 4.33 17.48 1.43
CA TRP A 182 3.15 17.71 0.60
C TRP A 182 3.23 16.93 -0.71
N GLU A 183 4.43 16.75 -1.29
CA GLU A 183 4.63 15.87 -2.44
C GLU A 183 4.39 14.40 -2.08
N MET A 184 4.86 13.95 -0.92
CA MET A 184 4.59 12.60 -0.42
C MET A 184 3.08 12.37 -0.20
N ARG A 185 2.38 13.34 0.41
CA ARG A 185 0.92 13.26 0.62
C ARG A 185 0.18 13.21 -0.71
N ALA A 186 0.55 14.03 -1.70
CA ALA A 186 -0.04 13.96 -3.03
C ALA A 186 0.18 12.58 -3.69
N ALA A 187 1.38 12.01 -3.55
CA ALA A 187 1.68 10.68 -4.07
C ALA A 187 0.88 9.57 -3.36
N TYR A 188 0.74 9.64 -2.03
CA TYR A 188 -0.10 8.72 -1.26
C TYR A 188 -1.56 8.77 -1.71
N HIS A 189 -2.13 9.97 -1.84
CA HIS A 189 -3.50 10.14 -2.33
C HIS A 189 -3.70 9.60 -3.75
N ALA A 190 -2.68 9.73 -4.61
CA ALA A 190 -2.70 9.16 -5.95
C ALA A 190 -2.65 7.61 -5.97
N GLU A 191 -1.91 6.99 -5.05
CA GLU A 191 -1.98 5.54 -4.85
C GLU A 191 -3.35 5.11 -4.33
N VAL A 192 -3.93 5.84 -3.37
CA VAL A 192 -5.30 5.58 -2.88
C VAL A 192 -6.32 5.64 -4.02
N ALA A 193 -6.21 6.61 -4.93
CA ALA A 193 -7.08 6.67 -6.11
C ALA A 193 -6.93 5.45 -7.05
N GLN A 194 -5.76 4.83 -7.11
CA GLN A 194 -5.57 3.58 -7.84
C GLN A 194 -6.23 2.38 -7.13
N VAL A 195 -6.19 2.36 -5.79
CA VAL A 195 -6.93 1.36 -5.00
C VAL A 195 -8.45 1.53 -5.21
N ASP A 196 -8.94 2.76 -5.25
CA ASP A 196 -10.34 3.08 -5.54
C ASP A 196 -10.79 2.54 -6.90
N ASP A 197 -10.00 2.80 -7.96
CA ASP A 197 -10.26 2.25 -9.30
C ASP A 197 -10.24 0.70 -9.32
N LEU A 198 -9.38 0.05 -8.53
CA LEU A 198 -9.40 -1.41 -8.35
C LEU A 198 -10.70 -1.88 -7.68
N VAL A 199 -11.14 -1.22 -6.61
CA VAL A 199 -12.40 -1.54 -5.92
C VAL A 199 -13.56 -1.40 -6.90
N GLY A 200 -13.61 -0.31 -7.67
CA GLY A 200 -14.61 -0.09 -8.72
C GLY A 200 -14.69 -1.27 -9.71
N ARG A 201 -13.54 -1.74 -10.22
CA ARG A 201 -13.50 -2.90 -11.14
C ARG A 201 -14.04 -4.20 -10.52
N ILE A 202 -13.80 -4.43 -9.23
CA ILE A 202 -14.33 -5.60 -8.52
C ILE A 202 -15.86 -5.50 -8.39
N LEU A 203 -16.36 -4.32 -8.03
CA LEU A 203 -17.80 -4.06 -7.93
C LEU A 203 -18.50 -4.19 -9.28
N ASP A 204 -17.89 -3.68 -10.35
CA ASP A 204 -18.39 -3.82 -11.71
C ASP A 204 -18.48 -5.29 -12.13
N ALA A 205 -17.44 -6.10 -11.86
CA ALA A 205 -17.46 -7.53 -12.14
C ALA A 205 -18.59 -8.27 -11.37
N LEU A 206 -18.85 -7.87 -10.13
CA LEU A 206 -19.97 -8.38 -9.34
C LEU A 206 -21.32 -7.96 -9.94
N ALA A 207 -21.46 -6.71 -10.39
CA ALA A 207 -22.68 -6.21 -11.00
C ALA A 207 -22.96 -6.91 -12.35
N GLU A 208 -21.97 -7.00 -13.23
CA GLU A 208 -22.04 -7.65 -14.54
C GLU A 208 -22.47 -9.12 -14.45
N THR A 209 -22.08 -9.80 -13.38
CA THR A 209 -22.40 -11.23 -13.15
C THR A 209 -23.64 -11.44 -12.27
N GLY A 210 -24.33 -10.35 -11.89
CA GLY A 210 -25.51 -10.39 -11.02
C GLY A 210 -25.22 -10.91 -9.61
N GLN A 211 -23.98 -10.76 -9.14
CA GLN A 211 -23.49 -11.22 -7.83
C GLN A 211 -23.51 -10.11 -6.77
N LEU A 212 -23.53 -8.84 -7.17
CA LEU A 212 -23.43 -7.70 -6.24
C LEU A 212 -24.46 -7.75 -5.09
N ASP A 213 -25.73 -8.01 -5.39
CA ASP A 213 -26.82 -8.06 -4.41
C ASP A 213 -26.86 -9.34 -3.55
N ARG A 214 -25.85 -10.22 -3.67
CA ARG A 214 -25.72 -11.47 -2.89
C ARG A 214 -24.30 -11.69 -2.38
N THR A 215 -23.46 -10.67 -2.42
CA THR A 215 -22.07 -10.72 -1.93
C THR A 215 -21.91 -9.78 -0.75
N ILE A 216 -21.38 -10.29 0.36
CA ILE A 216 -20.91 -9.46 1.46
C ILE A 216 -19.56 -8.88 1.04
N ILE A 217 -19.40 -7.57 1.14
CA ILE A 217 -18.16 -6.86 0.80
C ILE A 217 -17.59 -6.29 2.09
N VAL A 218 -16.32 -6.63 2.37
CA VAL A 218 -15.54 -6.07 3.47
C VAL A 218 -14.37 -5.32 2.87
N PHE A 219 -14.26 -4.03 3.17
CA PHE A 219 -13.11 -3.21 2.84
C PHE A 219 -12.48 -2.72 4.15
N MET A 220 -11.18 -2.97 4.30
CA MET A 220 -10.42 -2.50 5.44
C MET A 220 -8.95 -2.32 5.10
N SER A 221 -8.21 -1.70 6.00
CA SER A 221 -6.75 -1.66 5.98
C SER A 221 -6.20 -2.35 7.24
N ASP A 222 -4.98 -2.87 7.14
CA ASP A 222 -4.25 -3.49 8.24
C ASP A 222 -3.66 -2.45 9.20
N HIS A 223 -3.22 -1.30 8.68
CA HIS A 223 -2.76 -0.15 9.45
C HIS A 223 -2.82 1.14 8.61
N GLY A 224 -2.75 2.30 9.25
CA GLY A 224 -2.60 3.59 8.59
C GLY A 224 -1.14 4.00 8.33
N ASP A 225 -0.91 5.28 8.05
CA ASP A 225 0.42 5.84 7.82
C ASP A 225 0.50 7.24 8.47
N MET A 226 1.63 7.57 9.09
CA MET A 226 1.83 8.85 9.76
C MET A 226 1.87 10.02 8.77
N MET A 227 2.39 9.83 7.56
CA MET A 227 2.44 10.87 6.52
C MET A 227 2.84 12.27 7.03
N GLY A 228 3.83 12.32 7.94
CA GLY A 228 4.40 13.54 8.51
C GLY A 228 3.83 13.93 9.88
N ASP A 229 2.72 13.34 10.31
CA ASP A 229 2.11 13.59 11.60
C ASP A 229 3.09 13.28 12.73
N HIS A 230 3.15 14.17 13.73
CA HIS A 230 4.13 14.11 14.82
C HIS A 230 5.60 14.05 14.36
N GLY A 231 5.89 14.47 13.12
CA GLY A 231 7.20 14.41 12.50
C GLY A 231 7.63 13.00 12.10
N LEU A 232 6.70 12.05 12.07
CA LEU A 232 6.97 10.64 11.75
C LEU A 232 6.49 10.32 10.33
N LEU A 233 7.17 9.37 9.69
CA LEU A 233 6.78 8.78 8.42
C LEU A 233 6.48 7.29 8.59
N TYR A 234 5.76 6.74 7.62
CA TYR A 234 5.37 5.33 7.58
C TYR A 234 4.57 4.94 8.84
N LYS A 235 4.81 3.76 9.39
CA LYS A 235 4.14 3.27 10.60
C LYS A 235 4.67 3.93 11.87
N GLY A 236 5.69 4.78 11.75
CA GLY A 236 6.32 5.40 12.90
C GLY A 236 6.86 4.35 13.87
N CYS A 237 6.65 4.61 15.15
CA CYS A 237 7.04 3.75 16.25
C CYS A 237 6.07 3.86 17.43
N ARG A 238 4.86 4.40 17.16
CA ARG A 238 3.87 4.84 18.15
C ARG A 238 2.47 4.48 17.66
N PHE A 239 1.58 4.13 18.59
CA PHE A 239 0.17 3.86 18.30
C PHE A 239 -0.65 5.16 18.26
N TYR A 240 -0.24 6.12 17.43
CA TYR A 240 -1.08 7.30 17.16
C TYR A 240 -2.21 6.94 16.21
N GLU A 241 -3.28 7.75 16.24
CA GLU A 241 -4.48 7.53 15.43
C GLU A 241 -4.14 7.35 13.94
N GLY A 242 -3.20 8.13 13.39
CA GLY A 242 -2.79 8.00 11.98
C GLY A 242 -2.34 6.60 11.56
N VAL A 243 -1.89 5.75 12.48
CA VAL A 243 -1.45 4.37 12.19
C VAL A 243 -2.46 3.30 12.61
N VAL A 244 -3.33 3.57 13.58
CA VAL A 244 -4.28 2.55 14.10
C VAL A 244 -5.73 2.79 13.67
N HIS A 245 -6.07 4.00 13.24
CA HIS A 245 -7.42 4.35 12.80
C HIS A 245 -7.58 4.00 11.32
N VAL A 246 -8.00 2.75 11.08
CA VAL A 246 -8.18 2.20 9.74
C VAL A 246 -9.64 2.24 9.28
N PRO A 247 -9.91 2.35 7.97
CA PRO A 247 -11.27 2.19 7.46
C PRO A 247 -11.77 0.77 7.72
N LEU A 248 -13.06 0.65 8.04
CA LEU A 248 -13.80 -0.62 8.03
C LEU A 248 -15.19 -0.36 7.45
N VAL A 249 -15.40 -0.84 6.23
CA VAL A 249 -16.69 -0.79 5.55
C VAL A 249 -17.18 -2.22 5.33
N ILE A 250 -18.40 -2.51 5.78
CA ILE A 250 -19.05 -3.81 5.61
C ILE A 250 -20.39 -3.57 4.91
N SER A 251 -20.50 -4.02 3.67
CA SER A 251 -21.75 -4.03 2.92
C SER A 251 -22.36 -5.44 2.98
N VAL A 252 -23.58 -5.53 3.52
CA VAL A 252 -24.33 -6.78 3.64
C VAL A 252 -25.64 -6.63 2.87
N PRO A 253 -25.87 -7.43 1.81
CA PRO A 253 -27.12 -7.34 1.06
C PRO A 253 -28.36 -7.55 1.92
N GLY A 254 -29.37 -6.70 1.75
CA GLY A 254 -30.60 -6.73 2.53
C GLY A 254 -30.49 -6.09 3.93
N SER A 255 -29.31 -5.65 4.35
CA SER A 255 -29.15 -4.83 5.55
C SER A 255 -29.48 -3.36 5.24
N PRO A 256 -30.21 -2.64 6.10
CA PRO A 256 -30.37 -1.20 5.94
C PRO A 256 -28.99 -0.52 5.99
N ALA A 257 -28.80 0.52 5.17
CA ALA A 257 -27.61 1.35 5.26
C ALA A 257 -27.50 1.94 6.68
N GLN A 258 -26.39 1.67 7.35
CA GLN A 258 -26.08 2.21 8.68
C GLN A 258 -24.71 2.88 8.60
N GLY A 259 -24.62 4.13 9.06
CA GLY A 259 -23.41 4.95 8.97
C GLY A 259 -23.44 5.96 7.81
N SER A 260 -22.50 6.91 7.86
CA SER A 260 -22.21 7.88 6.80
C SER A 260 -20.73 7.78 6.48
N VAL A 261 -20.40 7.75 5.18
CA VAL A 261 -19.02 7.93 4.68
C VAL A 261 -18.72 9.41 4.60
#